data_AF-A0A7X1ZRD5-F1
#
_entry.id   AF-A0A7X1ZRD5-F1
#
_cell.length_a   1.000
_cell.length_b   1.000
_cell.length_c   1.000
_cell.angle_alpha   90.00
_cell.angle_beta   90.00
_cell.angle_gamma   90.00
#
_symmetry.space_group_name_H-M   'P 1'
#
loop_
_entity.id
_entity.type
_entity.pdbx_description
1 polymer ?
#
loop_
_entity_poly.entity_id
_entity_poly.type
_entity_poly.pdbx_seq_one_letter_code
_entity_poly.pdbx_strand_id
1 'polypeptide(L)'
;MRADISDSRGGEGKGRLLGELKRLLKEAPVLARRGEETKARKLLARGKKLALEAGLQEDAFVFQASLLRLENKFDEMVRVLVPVVESPGLHLRGYAYVRLGFAQDELKQYDAAIIFYSRALDDPLYDTPGKAWNNMGNAYAEKGEFDKAILCYRKALDSPNYETPGKAWYNMGLAYFNKGSFEEAIECLRKAIDSPEYDTPKDAWEKINAASAKLGLTQAAEEAAAMAEGERIPKADPLNRIMDIMGDDRNKLAEYVAKPGTHYSDVLVILSGWPSVTSTESLLDGGLSQRLTQGGACFIKTSGQGILIDPGFDSLRYFSDMGFHIREVTQVISSHRQRPSYQELENLAYLADQWRNYDTAAKERIPIQFYFDLSTYKDHPLEDVADENIHPLEPGQPRYSLPGDIELKPFETKGSLKSSFGFWLEARLDNGQKRCIGYTSDTGFFPELYTKLADCDVIIANLSDSSVDDIRDNKLSEDHLGYTGLLKLVQGTNAKLYIVSDFRGGAGDARIELVQKLAYDLKKDKRKAEIIPGDVGCLLDLRDLKMLCSSCGEFTSHKRIVVSKPETAFGRLRYLCKNCLLG
;
A
#
# COMPACT_ATOMS: atom_id res chain seq x y z
N MET A 1 -56.30 7.51 -43.20
CA MET A 1 -55.29 6.51 -42.74
C MET A 1 -53.93 7.12 -43.05
N ARG A 2 -53.21 7.81 -42.15
CA ARG A 2 -52.61 7.33 -40.90
C ARG A 2 -52.17 5.87 -41.01
N ALA A 3 -50.91 5.68 -41.37
CA ALA A 3 -50.12 4.50 -41.04
C ALA A 3 -48.86 5.02 -40.37
N ASP A 4 -48.90 5.01 -39.04
CA ASP A 4 -47.74 5.16 -38.16
C ASP A 4 -46.71 4.09 -38.51
N ILE A 5 -45.55 4.51 -38.99
CA ILE A 5 -44.33 3.70 -38.89
C ILE A 5 -43.66 4.18 -37.62
N SER A 6 -43.96 3.49 -36.52
CA SER A 6 -43.28 3.68 -35.25
C SER A 6 -41.80 3.35 -35.42
N ASP A 7 -41.02 4.40 -35.26
CA ASP A 7 -39.58 4.53 -35.28
C ASP A 7 -38.91 3.66 -34.19
N SER A 8 -38.34 2.51 -34.58
CA SER A 8 -37.45 1.71 -33.72
C SER A 8 -36.01 1.64 -34.24
N ARG A 9 -35.71 2.22 -35.43
CA ARG A 9 -34.35 2.29 -36.02
C ARG A 9 -33.70 3.67 -35.89
N GLY A 10 -34.48 4.74 -35.70
CA GLY A 10 -33.96 6.11 -35.48
C GLY A 10 -33.32 6.31 -34.11
N GLY A 11 -33.79 5.57 -33.09
CA GLY A 11 -33.27 5.63 -31.71
C GLY A 11 -31.83 5.12 -31.59
N GLU A 12 -31.50 3.98 -32.19
CA GLU A 12 -30.14 3.42 -32.18
C GLU A 12 -29.15 4.28 -32.98
N GLY A 13 -29.58 4.81 -34.13
CA GLY A 13 -28.77 5.72 -34.94
C GLY A 13 -28.46 7.04 -34.24
N LYS A 14 -29.47 7.65 -33.59
CA LYS A 14 -29.31 8.88 -32.82
C LYS A 14 -28.44 8.68 -31.58
N GLY A 15 -28.61 7.57 -30.86
CA GLY A 15 -27.76 7.21 -29.71
C GLY A 15 -26.29 7.04 -30.08
N ARG A 16 -26.01 6.34 -31.19
CA ARG A 16 -24.65 6.15 -31.72
C ARG A 16 -24.01 7.48 -32.13
N LEU A 17 -24.76 8.35 -32.81
CA LEU A 17 -24.29 9.68 -33.18
C LEU A 17 -23.96 10.54 -31.95
N LEU A 18 -24.85 10.58 -30.95
CA LEU A 18 -24.60 11.32 -29.71
C LEU A 18 -23.37 10.78 -28.97
N GLY A 19 -23.15 9.47 -28.98
CA GLY A 19 -21.93 8.85 -28.47
C GLY A 19 -20.67 9.34 -29.20
N GLU A 20 -20.71 9.42 -30.53
CA GLU A 20 -19.60 9.97 -31.32
C GLU A 20 -19.35 11.46 -31.00
N LEU A 21 -20.41 12.28 -30.92
CA LEU A 21 -20.28 13.70 -30.57
C LEU A 21 -19.67 13.90 -29.17
N LYS A 22 -20.10 13.12 -28.17
CA LYS A 22 -19.50 13.14 -26.82
C LYS A 22 -18.03 12.76 -26.86
N ARG A 23 -17.67 11.69 -27.58
CA ARG A 23 -16.26 11.28 -27.77
C ARG A 23 -15.43 12.42 -28.34
N LEU A 24 -15.91 13.10 -29.38
CA LEU A 24 -15.19 14.21 -30.00
C LEU A 24 -14.95 15.37 -29.01
N LEU A 25 -15.94 15.68 -28.17
CA LEU A 25 -15.82 16.72 -27.12
C LEU A 25 -14.86 16.35 -25.98
N LYS A 26 -14.59 15.06 -25.77
CA LYS A 26 -13.60 14.55 -24.79
C LYS A 26 -12.18 14.52 -25.37
N GLU A 27 -12.03 14.13 -26.63
CA GLU A 27 -10.73 14.04 -27.30
C GLU A 27 -10.10 15.40 -27.63
N ALA A 28 -10.88 16.38 -28.09
CA ALA A 28 -10.31 17.67 -28.53
C ALA A 28 -9.49 18.39 -27.44
N PRO A 29 -9.95 18.49 -26.17
CA PRO A 29 -9.15 19.08 -25.10
C PRO A 29 -7.84 18.33 -24.79
N VAL A 30 -7.79 17.01 -25.00
CA VAL A 30 -6.57 16.21 -24.81
C VAL A 30 -5.53 16.59 -25.87
N LEU A 31 -5.96 16.67 -27.14
CA LEU A 31 -5.09 17.10 -28.24
C LEU A 31 -4.57 18.52 -28.05
N ALA A 32 -5.44 19.45 -27.61
CA ALA A 32 -5.03 20.83 -27.34
C ALA A 32 -3.94 20.89 -26.26
N ARG A 33 -4.05 20.11 -25.18
CA ARG A 33 -3.02 20.03 -24.13
C ARG A 33 -1.67 19.49 -24.64
N ARG A 34 -1.68 18.60 -25.64
CA ARG A 34 -0.48 18.06 -26.28
C ARG A 34 0.16 19.02 -27.29
N GLY A 35 -0.33 20.26 -27.41
CA GLY A 35 0.10 21.22 -28.42
C GLY A 35 -0.41 20.92 -29.83
N GLU A 36 -1.31 19.94 -30.00
CA GLU A 36 -1.87 19.53 -31.29
C GLU A 36 -3.13 20.34 -31.65
N GLU A 37 -3.07 21.66 -31.50
CA GLU A 37 -4.24 22.55 -31.57
C GLU A 37 -4.93 22.49 -32.94
N THR A 38 -4.18 22.38 -34.04
CA THR A 38 -4.73 22.21 -35.39
C THR A 38 -5.57 20.93 -35.51
N LYS A 39 -5.18 19.84 -34.86
CA LYS A 39 -5.97 18.60 -34.85
C LYS A 39 -7.22 18.76 -33.98
N ALA A 40 -7.09 19.40 -32.81
CA ALA A 40 -8.24 19.71 -31.96
C ALA A 40 -9.29 20.56 -32.69
N ARG A 41 -8.88 21.62 -33.39
CA ARG A 41 -9.77 22.47 -34.21
C ARG A 41 -10.45 21.69 -35.32
N LYS A 42 -9.72 20.85 -36.06
CA LYS A 42 -10.30 19.99 -37.12
C LYS A 42 -11.34 19.02 -36.55
N LEU A 43 -11.06 18.44 -35.39
CA LEU A 43 -11.93 17.49 -34.72
C LEU A 43 -13.24 18.15 -34.25
N LEU A 44 -13.15 19.34 -33.66
CA LEU A 44 -14.33 20.13 -33.26
C LEU A 44 -15.14 20.64 -34.46
N ALA A 45 -14.47 21.09 -35.53
CA ALA A 45 -15.14 21.49 -36.77
C ALA A 45 -15.90 20.33 -37.43
N ARG A 46 -15.33 19.12 -37.41
CA ARG A 46 -16.02 17.90 -37.83
C ARG A 46 -17.24 17.61 -36.97
N GLY A 47 -17.12 17.68 -35.65
CA GLY A 47 -18.24 17.47 -34.73
C GLY A 47 -19.38 18.47 -34.95
N LYS A 48 -19.05 19.76 -35.15
CA LYS A 48 -20.02 20.79 -35.52
C LYS A 48 -20.74 20.44 -36.82
N LYS A 49 -20.00 20.05 -37.87
CA LYS A 49 -20.56 19.66 -39.17
C LYS A 49 -21.51 18.46 -39.03
N LEU A 50 -21.08 17.41 -38.33
CA LEU A 50 -21.88 16.20 -38.09
C LEU A 50 -23.19 16.52 -37.34
N ALA A 51 -23.14 17.38 -36.33
CA ALA A 51 -24.33 17.81 -35.60
C ALA A 51 -25.33 18.54 -36.52
N LEU A 52 -24.84 19.46 -37.37
CA LEU A 52 -25.68 20.19 -38.33
C LEU A 52 -26.30 19.27 -39.38
N GLU A 53 -25.52 18.35 -39.94
CA GLU A 53 -25.99 17.36 -40.94
C GLU A 53 -27.08 16.44 -40.37
N ALA A 54 -27.03 16.16 -39.06
CA ALA A 54 -28.02 15.37 -38.36
C ALA A 54 -29.23 16.20 -37.84
N GLY A 55 -29.30 17.49 -38.16
CA GLY A 55 -30.37 18.37 -37.70
C GLY A 55 -30.29 18.78 -36.21
N LEU A 56 -29.17 18.48 -35.54
CA LEU A 56 -28.91 18.83 -34.14
C LEU A 56 -28.32 20.24 -34.04
N GLN A 57 -29.12 21.25 -34.40
CA GLN A 57 -28.69 22.65 -34.48
C GLN A 57 -28.15 23.17 -33.13
N GLU A 58 -28.78 22.76 -32.03
CA GLU A 58 -28.41 23.21 -30.68
C GLU A 58 -27.10 22.57 -30.21
N ASP A 59 -26.91 21.27 -30.47
CA ASP A 59 -25.66 20.56 -30.16
C ASP A 59 -24.46 21.12 -30.95
N ALA A 60 -24.69 21.65 -32.16
CA ALA A 60 -23.65 22.31 -32.95
C ALA A 60 -23.08 23.55 -32.26
N PHE A 61 -23.86 24.25 -31.42
CA PHE A 61 -23.38 25.38 -30.63
C PHE A 61 -22.38 24.95 -29.54
N VAL A 62 -22.43 23.72 -29.03
CA VAL A 62 -21.44 23.20 -28.07
C VAL A 62 -20.07 23.02 -28.71
N PHE A 63 -20.04 22.60 -29.97
CA PHE A 63 -18.80 22.53 -30.76
C PHE A 63 -18.29 23.92 -31.14
N GLN A 64 -19.18 24.85 -31.52
CA GLN A 64 -18.82 26.23 -31.76
C GLN A 64 -18.21 26.89 -30.52
N ALA A 65 -18.82 26.71 -29.35
CA ALA A 65 -18.29 27.16 -28.07
C ALA A 65 -16.90 26.57 -27.79
N SER A 66 -16.72 25.27 -28.05
CA SER A 66 -15.40 24.62 -27.87
C SER A 66 -14.33 25.17 -28.81
N LEU A 67 -14.70 25.63 -30.02
CA LEU A 67 -13.79 26.33 -30.94
C LEU A 67 -13.45 27.73 -30.42
N LEU A 68 -14.45 28.49 -29.98
CA LEU A 68 -14.27 29.83 -29.39
C LEU A 68 -13.37 29.79 -28.15
N ARG A 69 -13.44 28.71 -27.36
CA ARG A 69 -12.50 28.46 -26.26
C ARG A 69 -11.05 28.39 -26.73
N LEU A 70 -10.76 27.73 -27.85
CA LEU A 70 -9.39 27.67 -28.40
C LEU A 70 -8.92 29.04 -28.91
N GLU A 71 -9.85 29.94 -29.23
CA GLU A 71 -9.58 31.32 -29.62
C GLU A 71 -9.58 32.29 -28.42
N ASN A 72 -9.77 31.80 -27.19
CA ASN A 72 -9.93 32.59 -25.95
C ASN A 72 -11.06 33.63 -26.01
N LYS A 73 -12.12 33.38 -26.79
CA LYS A 73 -13.28 34.27 -26.94
C LYS A 73 -14.41 33.87 -25.99
N PHE A 74 -14.20 34.09 -24.69
CA PHE A 74 -15.11 33.60 -23.65
C PHE A 74 -16.46 34.33 -23.63
N ASP A 75 -16.50 35.65 -23.87
CA ASP A 75 -17.76 36.40 -23.99
C ASP A 75 -18.64 35.91 -25.14
N GLU A 76 -18.04 35.62 -26.30
CA GLU A 76 -18.74 35.04 -27.44
C GLU A 76 -19.24 33.64 -27.14
N MET A 77 -18.46 32.85 -26.38
CA MET A 77 -18.88 31.52 -25.93
C MET A 77 -20.14 31.59 -25.06
N VAL A 78 -20.21 32.55 -24.13
CA VAL A 78 -21.40 32.80 -23.31
C VAL A 78 -22.58 33.23 -24.19
N ARG A 79 -22.38 34.19 -25.10
CA ARG A 79 -23.44 34.68 -26.02
C ARG A 79 -24.02 33.58 -26.89
N VAL A 80 -23.21 32.61 -27.30
CA VAL A 80 -23.64 31.49 -28.14
C VAL A 80 -24.39 30.41 -27.34
N LEU A 81 -23.96 30.11 -26.10
CA LEU A 81 -24.52 29.00 -25.33
C LEU A 81 -25.71 29.39 -24.44
N VAL A 82 -25.72 30.58 -23.84
CA VAL A 82 -26.80 31.00 -22.92
C VAL A 82 -28.19 30.91 -23.57
N PRO A 83 -28.41 31.37 -24.83
CA PRO A 83 -29.73 31.32 -25.45
C PRO A 83 -30.26 29.90 -25.71
N VAL A 84 -29.39 28.89 -25.76
CA VAL A 84 -29.75 27.51 -26.17
C VAL A 84 -29.61 26.49 -25.05
N VAL A 85 -28.97 26.83 -23.93
CA VAL A 85 -28.61 25.86 -22.88
C VAL A 85 -29.83 25.21 -22.20
N GLU A 86 -30.93 25.94 -22.11
CA GLU A 86 -32.20 25.44 -21.56
C GLU A 86 -33.13 24.86 -22.63
N SER A 87 -32.70 24.81 -23.89
CA SER A 87 -33.53 24.30 -24.97
C SER A 87 -33.75 22.78 -24.85
N PRO A 88 -34.97 22.28 -25.12
CA PRO A 88 -35.25 20.85 -25.13
C PRO A 88 -34.47 20.06 -26.19
N GLY A 89 -34.02 20.71 -27.27
CA GLY A 89 -33.28 20.05 -28.35
C GLY A 89 -31.78 19.90 -28.11
N LEU A 90 -31.26 20.40 -26.97
CA LEU A 90 -29.84 20.34 -26.63
C LEU A 90 -29.54 19.06 -25.86
N HIS A 91 -29.02 18.06 -26.56
CA HIS A 91 -28.73 16.74 -26.00
C HIS A 91 -27.39 16.71 -25.25
N LEU A 92 -26.47 17.62 -25.59
CA LEU A 92 -25.15 17.79 -24.96
C LEU A 92 -25.17 18.86 -23.86
N ARG A 93 -26.28 18.98 -23.13
CA ARG A 93 -26.52 20.06 -22.15
C ARG A 93 -25.46 20.11 -21.05
N GLY A 94 -25.11 19.00 -20.41
CA GLY A 94 -24.05 18.97 -19.40
C GLY A 94 -22.69 19.44 -19.94
N TYR A 95 -22.37 19.12 -21.19
CA TYR A 95 -21.17 19.63 -21.85
C TYR A 95 -21.26 21.15 -22.09
N ALA A 96 -22.43 21.67 -22.48
CA ALA A 96 -22.66 23.11 -22.63
C ALA A 96 -22.52 23.85 -21.29
N TYR A 97 -23.08 23.31 -20.21
CA TYR A 97 -22.91 23.86 -18.86
C TYR A 97 -21.45 23.89 -18.42
N VAL A 98 -20.66 22.83 -18.64
CA VAL A 98 -19.21 22.87 -18.34
C VAL A 98 -18.47 23.92 -19.16
N ARG A 99 -18.86 24.15 -20.42
CA ARG A 99 -18.28 25.23 -21.24
C ARG A 99 -18.68 26.60 -20.72
N LEU A 100 -19.94 26.81 -20.36
CA LEU A 100 -20.40 28.06 -19.74
C LEU A 100 -19.69 28.31 -18.41
N GLY A 101 -19.58 27.31 -17.55
CA GLY A 101 -18.83 27.41 -16.30
C GLY A 101 -17.38 27.82 -16.54
N PHE A 102 -16.72 27.18 -17.51
CA PHE A 102 -15.35 27.53 -17.89
C PHE A 102 -15.24 28.96 -18.42
N ALA A 103 -16.17 29.42 -19.27
CA ALA A 103 -16.20 30.82 -19.70
C ALA A 103 -16.29 31.78 -18.52
N GLN A 104 -17.19 31.49 -17.57
CA GLN A 104 -17.43 32.36 -16.44
C GLN A 104 -16.22 32.39 -15.50
N ASP A 105 -15.51 31.28 -15.29
CA ASP A 105 -14.24 31.25 -14.56
C ASP A 105 -13.20 32.18 -15.20
N GLU A 106 -13.01 32.09 -16.52
CA GLU A 106 -12.07 32.95 -17.26
C GLU A 106 -12.48 34.43 -17.23
N LEU A 107 -13.78 34.71 -17.14
CA LEU A 107 -14.35 36.04 -16.93
C LEU A 107 -14.38 36.46 -15.44
N LYS A 108 -13.82 35.64 -14.54
CA LYS A 108 -13.77 35.84 -13.08
C LYS A 108 -15.14 35.96 -12.40
N GLN A 109 -16.18 35.43 -13.04
CA GLN A 109 -17.55 35.34 -12.52
C GLN A 109 -17.75 34.00 -11.82
N TYR A 110 -16.98 33.76 -10.75
CA TYR A 110 -16.87 32.45 -10.11
C TYR A 110 -18.21 31.90 -9.56
N ASP A 111 -19.09 32.75 -9.04
CA ASP A 111 -20.42 32.31 -8.58
C ASP A 111 -21.29 31.79 -9.74
N ALA A 112 -21.24 32.47 -10.90
CA ALA A 112 -21.92 31.99 -12.09
C ALA A 112 -21.29 30.69 -12.61
N ALA A 113 -19.96 30.57 -12.53
CA ALA A 113 -19.26 29.35 -12.92
C ALA A 113 -19.68 28.14 -12.06
N ILE A 114 -19.73 28.31 -10.73
CA ILE A 114 -20.20 27.30 -9.78
C ILE A 114 -21.63 26.86 -10.10
N ILE A 115 -22.53 27.80 -10.39
CA ILE A 115 -23.91 27.48 -10.79
C ILE A 115 -23.93 26.60 -12.04
N PHE A 116 -23.16 26.96 -13.08
CA PHE A 116 -23.13 26.17 -14.31
C PHE A 116 -22.48 24.80 -14.11
N TYR A 117 -21.40 24.68 -13.33
CA TYR A 117 -20.84 23.37 -13.01
C TYR A 117 -21.79 22.49 -12.20
N SER A 118 -22.53 23.07 -11.24
CA SER A 118 -23.58 22.36 -10.51
C SER A 118 -24.66 21.84 -11.46
N ARG A 119 -25.15 22.68 -12.39
CA ARG A 119 -26.13 22.25 -13.40
C ARG A 119 -25.61 21.15 -14.32
N ALA A 120 -24.31 21.14 -14.64
CA ALA A 120 -23.71 20.03 -15.38
C ALA A 120 -23.73 18.72 -14.58
N LEU A 121 -23.52 18.79 -13.27
CA LEU A 121 -23.55 17.64 -12.36
C LEU A 121 -24.98 17.12 -12.13
N ASP A 122 -25.99 17.99 -12.24
CA ASP A 122 -27.41 17.62 -12.15
C ASP A 122 -27.96 17.01 -13.47
N ASP A 123 -27.22 17.08 -14.57
CA ASP A 123 -27.62 16.49 -15.86
C ASP A 123 -27.30 14.98 -15.91
N PRO A 124 -28.31 14.09 -15.94
CA PRO A 124 -28.09 12.65 -15.95
C PRO A 124 -27.43 12.13 -17.24
N LEU A 125 -27.38 12.94 -18.31
CA LEU A 125 -26.72 12.58 -19.57
C LEU A 125 -25.25 12.96 -19.60
N TYR A 126 -24.75 13.66 -18.58
CA TYR A 126 -23.36 14.07 -18.47
C TYR A 126 -22.47 12.94 -17.91
N ASP A 127 -21.54 12.47 -18.72
CA ASP A 127 -20.71 11.28 -18.45
C ASP A 127 -19.27 11.62 -18.01
N THR A 128 -18.97 12.87 -17.65
CA THR A 128 -17.64 13.27 -17.15
C THR A 128 -17.69 14.11 -15.85
N PRO A 129 -18.42 13.66 -14.81
CA PRO A 129 -18.67 14.43 -13.58
C PRO A 129 -17.38 14.87 -12.87
N GLY A 130 -16.32 14.05 -12.89
CA GLY A 130 -15.04 14.40 -12.26
C GLY A 130 -14.42 15.69 -12.80
N LYS A 131 -14.63 16.00 -14.09
CA LYS A 131 -14.17 17.25 -14.69
C LYS A 131 -14.96 18.47 -14.19
N ALA A 132 -16.27 18.34 -14.06
CA ALA A 132 -17.11 19.40 -13.50
C ALA A 132 -16.80 19.64 -12.02
N TRP A 133 -16.62 18.57 -11.22
CA TRP A 133 -16.17 18.67 -9.83
C TRP A 133 -14.81 19.37 -9.70
N ASN A 134 -13.80 18.98 -10.48
CA ASN A 134 -12.50 19.63 -10.43
C ASN A 134 -12.59 21.13 -10.78
N ASN A 135 -13.30 21.48 -11.85
CA ASN A 135 -13.42 22.88 -12.24
C ASN A 135 -14.23 23.71 -11.23
N MET A 136 -15.29 23.13 -10.64
CA MET A 136 -16.02 23.78 -9.56
C MET A 136 -15.13 23.98 -8.32
N GLY A 137 -14.24 23.02 -8.06
CA GLY A 137 -13.19 23.17 -7.05
C GLY A 137 -12.28 24.38 -7.31
N ASN A 138 -11.84 24.55 -8.56
CA ASN A 138 -11.04 25.72 -8.96
C ASN A 138 -11.80 27.02 -8.69
N ALA A 139 -13.07 27.11 -9.08
CA ALA A 139 -13.91 28.29 -8.84
C ALA A 139 -14.05 28.62 -7.34
N TYR A 140 -14.24 27.60 -6.48
CA TYR A 140 -14.23 27.81 -5.02
C TYR A 140 -12.87 28.24 -4.49
N ALA A 141 -11.77 27.69 -5.03
CA ALA A 141 -10.41 28.05 -4.62
C ALA A 141 -10.08 29.51 -4.96
N GLU A 142 -10.49 29.99 -6.14
CA GLU A 142 -10.36 31.39 -6.56
C GLU A 142 -11.15 32.36 -5.67
N LYS A 143 -12.27 31.90 -5.10
CA LYS A 143 -13.03 32.64 -4.08
C LYS A 143 -12.40 32.59 -2.67
N GLY A 144 -11.33 31.82 -2.48
CA GLY A 144 -10.74 31.56 -1.16
C GLY A 144 -11.54 30.59 -0.29
N GLU A 145 -12.57 29.94 -0.83
CA GLU A 145 -13.40 28.95 -0.14
C GLU A 145 -12.74 27.56 -0.17
N PHE A 146 -11.54 27.45 0.41
CA PHE A 146 -10.65 26.29 0.24
C PHE A 146 -11.25 24.96 0.70
N ASP A 147 -12.05 24.95 1.77
CA ASP A 147 -12.71 23.71 2.25
C ASP A 147 -13.71 23.14 1.24
N LYS A 148 -14.48 24.01 0.58
CA LYS A 148 -15.40 23.60 -0.48
C LYS A 148 -14.63 23.16 -1.73
N ALA A 149 -13.52 23.83 -2.04
CA ALA A 149 -12.63 23.43 -3.13
C ALA A 149 -12.07 22.01 -2.90
N ILE A 150 -11.52 21.74 -1.72
CA ILE A 150 -11.01 20.41 -1.31
C ILE A 150 -12.09 19.35 -1.43
N LEU A 151 -13.31 19.61 -0.95
CA LEU A 151 -14.42 18.67 -1.09
C LEU A 151 -14.75 18.38 -2.57
N CYS A 152 -14.72 19.41 -3.42
CA CYS A 152 -14.93 19.24 -4.86
C CYS A 152 -13.82 18.41 -5.51
N TYR A 153 -12.55 18.63 -5.17
CA TYR A 153 -11.44 17.83 -5.70
C TYR A 153 -11.50 16.37 -5.23
N ARG A 154 -11.86 16.10 -3.97
CA ARG A 154 -12.12 14.73 -3.50
C ARG A 154 -13.22 14.05 -4.30
N LYS A 155 -14.35 14.73 -4.53
CA LYS A 155 -15.42 14.21 -5.39
C LYS A 155 -14.99 14.00 -6.84
N ALA A 156 -14.07 14.82 -7.36
CA ALA A 156 -13.48 14.60 -8.67
C ALA A 156 -12.65 13.31 -8.71
N LEU A 157 -11.85 13.06 -7.68
CA LEU A 157 -11.02 11.85 -7.52
C LEU A 157 -11.86 10.59 -7.30
N ASP A 158 -13.01 10.71 -6.62
CA ASP A 158 -13.96 9.61 -6.41
C ASP A 158 -14.85 9.34 -7.64
N SER A 159 -14.81 10.20 -8.66
CA SER A 159 -15.66 10.06 -9.85
C SER A 159 -15.15 8.90 -10.74
N PRO A 160 -16.03 7.98 -11.15
CA PRO A 160 -15.65 6.89 -12.04
C PRO A 160 -15.05 7.40 -13.36
N ASN A 161 -13.99 6.75 -13.83
CA ASN A 161 -13.32 7.07 -15.10
C ASN A 161 -12.82 8.53 -15.21
N TYR A 162 -12.45 9.17 -14.09
CA TYR A 162 -11.84 10.50 -14.14
C TYR A 162 -10.47 10.44 -14.82
N GLU A 163 -10.31 11.18 -15.92
CA GLU A 163 -9.16 11.08 -16.83
C GLU A 163 -7.94 11.93 -16.40
N THR A 164 -8.07 12.79 -15.38
CA THR A 164 -6.98 13.68 -14.94
C THR A 164 -6.82 13.77 -13.41
N PRO A 165 -6.74 12.64 -12.68
CA PRO A 165 -6.58 12.64 -11.22
C PRO A 165 -5.39 13.46 -10.71
N GLY A 166 -4.25 13.46 -11.41
CA GLY A 166 -3.07 14.24 -11.04
C GLY A 166 -3.33 15.74 -10.96
N LYS A 167 -4.19 16.29 -11.83
CA LYS A 167 -4.59 17.71 -11.76
C LYS A 167 -5.47 18.00 -10.55
N ALA A 168 -6.38 17.08 -10.20
CA ALA A 168 -7.19 17.23 -8.99
C ALA A 168 -6.34 17.12 -7.72
N TRP A 169 -5.37 16.20 -7.68
CA TRP A 169 -4.39 16.10 -6.59
C TRP A 169 -3.57 17.38 -6.45
N TYR A 170 -3.07 17.93 -7.55
CA TYR A 170 -2.32 19.20 -7.55
C TYR A 170 -3.18 20.37 -7.03
N ASN A 171 -4.38 20.55 -7.60
CA ASN A 171 -5.28 21.63 -7.20
C ASN A 171 -5.74 21.50 -5.74
N MET A 172 -5.92 20.26 -5.25
CA MET A 172 -6.21 20.00 -3.85
C MET A 172 -5.01 20.33 -2.96
N GLY A 173 -3.79 20.00 -3.39
CA GLY A 173 -2.56 20.39 -2.72
C GLY A 173 -2.40 21.91 -2.62
N LEU A 174 -2.71 22.65 -3.69
CA LEU A 174 -2.75 24.11 -3.67
C LEU A 174 -3.80 24.66 -2.71
N ALA A 175 -4.98 24.06 -2.65
CA ALA A 175 -6.04 24.50 -1.74
C ALA A 175 -5.64 24.27 -0.26
N TYR A 176 -5.04 23.13 0.07
CA TYR A 176 -4.46 22.89 1.41
C TYR A 176 -3.33 23.88 1.72
N PHE A 177 -2.44 24.13 0.76
CA PHE A 177 -1.35 25.08 0.91
C PHE A 177 -1.86 26.49 1.26
N ASN A 178 -2.85 26.98 0.50
CA ASN A 178 -3.43 28.30 0.71
C ASN A 178 -4.26 28.38 2.01
N LYS A 179 -4.80 27.25 2.49
CA LYS A 179 -5.44 27.14 3.80
C LYS A 179 -4.43 27.11 4.96
N GLY A 180 -3.15 26.84 4.69
CA GLY A 180 -2.08 26.71 5.69
C GLY A 180 -1.87 25.29 6.23
N SER A 181 -2.53 24.30 5.63
CA SER A 181 -2.36 22.87 5.93
C SER A 181 -1.22 22.30 5.08
N PHE A 182 0.02 22.56 5.48
CA PHE A 182 1.20 22.35 4.64
C PHE A 182 1.57 20.87 4.49
N GLU A 183 1.33 20.03 5.50
CA GLU A 183 1.58 18.58 5.45
C GLU A 183 0.67 17.89 4.43
N GLU A 184 -0.64 18.17 4.50
CA GLU A 184 -1.63 17.64 3.55
C GLU A 184 -1.40 18.20 2.14
N ALA A 185 -0.91 19.43 2.03
CA ALA A 185 -0.50 20.01 0.75
C ALA A 185 0.64 19.19 0.13
N ILE A 186 1.70 18.89 0.89
CA ILE A 186 2.83 18.09 0.41
C ILE A 186 2.38 16.69 -0.01
N GLU A 187 1.53 16.03 0.77
CA GLU A 187 1.00 14.71 0.42
C GLU A 187 0.23 14.72 -0.92
N CYS A 188 -0.66 15.70 -1.09
CA CYS A 188 -1.45 15.84 -2.32
C CYS A 188 -0.57 16.19 -3.53
N LEU A 189 0.41 17.07 -3.35
CA LEU A 189 1.34 17.46 -4.42
C LEU A 189 2.24 16.28 -4.85
N ARG A 190 2.65 15.41 -3.92
CA ARG A 190 3.37 14.16 -4.24
C ARG A 190 2.50 13.19 -5.04
N LYS A 191 1.24 12.98 -4.63
CA LYS A 191 0.28 12.16 -5.40
C LYS A 191 0.03 12.70 -6.81
N ALA A 192 0.07 14.03 -6.99
CA ALA A 192 -0.01 14.64 -8.31
C ALA A 192 1.20 14.25 -9.17
N ILE A 193 2.41 14.32 -8.62
CA ILE A 193 3.66 13.94 -9.29
C ILE A 193 3.67 12.45 -9.66
N ASP A 194 3.14 11.58 -8.80
CA ASP A 194 3.07 10.13 -9.05
C ASP A 194 2.00 9.74 -10.09
N SER A 195 1.11 10.68 -10.46
CA SER A 195 0.04 10.43 -11.44
C SER A 195 0.61 10.46 -12.88
N PRO A 196 0.51 9.37 -13.67
CA PRO A 196 1.17 9.27 -14.99
C PRO A 196 0.80 10.35 -16.01
N GLU A 197 -0.38 10.96 -15.88
CA GLU A 197 -0.90 11.98 -16.77
C GLU A 197 -0.62 13.43 -16.32
N TYR A 198 0.04 13.62 -15.17
CA TYR A 198 0.40 14.94 -14.67
C TYR A 198 1.63 15.48 -15.40
N ASP A 199 1.47 16.63 -16.06
CA ASP A 199 2.41 17.19 -17.04
C ASP A 199 3.25 18.37 -16.50
N THR A 200 3.03 18.76 -15.26
CA THR A 200 3.64 19.95 -14.62
C THR A 200 4.25 19.64 -13.24
N PRO A 201 5.15 18.62 -13.12
CA PRO A 201 5.77 18.24 -11.85
C PRO A 201 6.60 19.37 -11.21
N LYS A 202 7.19 20.24 -12.02
CA LYS A 202 7.95 21.41 -11.55
C LYS A 202 7.11 22.31 -10.63
N ASP A 203 5.91 22.70 -11.07
CA ASP A 203 5.02 23.57 -10.31
C ASP A 203 4.61 22.93 -8.97
N ALA A 204 4.43 21.61 -8.96
CA ALA A 204 4.13 20.86 -7.73
C ALA A 204 5.34 20.85 -6.78
N TRP A 205 6.55 20.65 -7.28
CA TRP A 205 7.77 20.73 -6.48
C TRP A 205 8.01 22.13 -5.91
N GLU A 206 7.81 23.20 -6.68
CA GLU A 206 7.91 24.58 -6.17
C GLU A 206 6.98 24.81 -4.97
N LYS A 207 5.77 24.24 -5.01
CA LYS A 207 4.81 24.32 -3.91
C LYS A 207 5.16 23.43 -2.73
N ILE A 208 5.72 22.24 -2.96
CA ILE A 208 6.27 21.38 -1.91
C ILE A 208 7.42 22.10 -1.19
N ASN A 209 8.30 22.78 -1.93
CA ASN A 209 9.40 23.55 -1.35
C ASN A 209 8.84 24.66 -0.44
N ALA A 210 7.93 25.47 -0.98
CA ALA A 210 7.30 26.54 -0.21
C ALA A 210 6.58 26.01 1.05
N ALA A 211 5.93 24.84 0.97
CA ALA A 211 5.24 24.22 2.09
C ALA A 211 6.22 23.71 3.14
N SER A 212 7.28 23.05 2.69
CA SER A 212 8.35 22.50 3.53
C SER A 212 9.09 23.61 4.28
N ALA A 213 9.35 24.74 3.62
CA ALA A 213 9.93 25.92 4.25
C ALA A 213 9.04 26.51 5.35
N LYS A 214 7.71 26.49 5.17
CA LYS A 214 6.74 26.94 6.20
C LYS A 214 6.70 26.01 7.41
N LEU A 215 7.05 24.73 7.23
CA LEU A 215 7.12 23.72 8.29
C LEU A 215 8.51 23.57 8.93
N GLY A 216 9.53 24.26 8.42
CA GLY A 216 10.92 24.10 8.87
C GLY A 216 11.58 22.79 8.42
N LEU A 217 11.04 22.13 7.40
CA LEU A 217 11.57 20.90 6.80
C LEU A 217 12.64 21.25 5.76
N THR A 218 13.88 21.50 6.21
CA THR A 218 15.00 21.96 5.35
C THR A 218 15.35 20.99 4.22
N GLN A 219 15.36 19.69 4.49
CA GLN A 219 15.71 18.68 3.46
C GLN A 219 14.65 18.52 2.37
N ALA A 220 13.36 18.52 2.73
CA ALA A 220 12.27 18.46 1.76
C ALA A 220 12.19 19.75 0.90
N ALA A 221 12.61 20.88 1.46
CA ALA A 221 12.74 22.15 0.75
C ALA A 221 13.88 22.13 -0.28
N GLU A 222 15.04 21.57 0.08
CA GLU A 222 16.19 21.40 -0.83
C GLU A 222 15.89 20.41 -1.98
N GLU A 223 15.28 19.26 -1.70
CA GLU A 223 14.83 18.28 -2.70
C GLU A 223 13.85 18.91 -3.70
N ALA A 224 12.90 19.67 -3.17
CA ALA A 224 11.88 20.33 -3.97
C ALA A 224 12.43 21.52 -4.78
N ALA A 225 13.46 22.23 -4.27
CA ALA A 225 14.18 23.28 -5.00
C ALA A 225 14.95 22.71 -6.21
N ALA A 226 15.68 21.61 -6.01
CA ALA A 226 16.45 20.94 -7.06
C ALA A 226 15.54 20.42 -8.20
N MET A 227 14.36 19.89 -7.86
CA MET A 227 13.39 19.40 -8.85
C MET A 227 12.63 20.53 -9.56
N ALA A 228 12.50 21.70 -8.92
CA ALA A 228 11.84 22.88 -9.47
C ALA A 228 12.71 23.65 -10.48
N GLU A 229 14.03 23.72 -10.30
CA GLU A 229 14.90 24.54 -11.16
C GLU A 229 15.13 23.96 -12.57
N GLY A 230 14.64 22.74 -12.84
CA GLY A 230 14.68 22.18 -14.19
C GLY A 230 16.08 21.86 -14.69
N GLU A 231 17.07 21.80 -13.79
CA GLU A 231 18.36 21.22 -14.10
C GLU A 231 18.13 19.75 -14.48
N ARG A 232 18.25 19.51 -15.79
CA ARG A 232 18.44 18.18 -16.33
C ARG A 232 19.73 17.68 -15.71
N ILE A 233 19.63 16.89 -14.64
CA ILE A 233 20.75 16.17 -14.04
C ILE A 233 21.49 15.53 -15.24
N PRO A 234 22.68 16.03 -15.63
CA PRO A 234 23.47 15.36 -16.64
C PRO A 234 23.63 13.96 -16.10
N LYS A 235 23.30 12.91 -16.88
CA LYS A 235 23.46 11.50 -16.44
C LYS A 235 24.77 11.46 -15.67
N ALA A 236 24.67 11.42 -14.35
CA ALA A 236 25.85 11.49 -13.53
C ALA A 236 26.65 10.31 -14.00
N ASP A 237 27.89 10.55 -14.44
CA ASP A 237 28.84 9.47 -14.63
C ASP A 237 28.66 8.59 -13.39
N PRO A 238 28.20 7.34 -13.55
CA PRO A 238 27.84 6.50 -12.42
C PRO A 238 28.97 6.49 -11.40
N LEU A 239 30.21 6.64 -11.88
CA LEU A 239 31.40 6.77 -11.07
C LEU A 239 31.41 8.01 -10.16
N ASN A 240 31.05 9.20 -10.64
CA ASN A 240 31.03 10.42 -9.81
C ASN A 240 29.87 10.43 -8.82
N ARG A 241 28.71 9.85 -9.19
CA ARG A 241 27.60 9.68 -8.24
C ARG A 241 27.93 8.66 -7.16
N ILE A 242 28.65 7.59 -7.51
CA ILE A 242 29.21 6.64 -6.56
C ILE A 242 30.27 7.33 -5.70
N MET A 243 31.14 8.18 -6.26
CA MET A 243 32.15 8.93 -5.49
C MET A 243 31.54 9.97 -4.56
N ASP A 244 30.42 10.61 -4.92
CA ASP A 244 29.68 11.52 -4.03
C ASP A 244 28.90 10.74 -2.95
N ILE A 245 28.30 9.60 -3.28
CA ILE A 245 27.64 8.70 -2.30
C ILE A 245 28.66 8.11 -1.31
N MET A 246 29.87 7.79 -1.80
CA MET A 246 30.98 7.31 -0.98
C MET A 246 31.76 8.46 -0.31
N GLY A 247 31.55 9.70 -0.74
CA GLY A 247 32.27 10.90 -0.30
C GLY A 247 31.45 11.82 0.61
N ASP A 248 30.14 11.62 0.75
CA ASP A 248 29.31 12.32 1.74
C ASP A 248 29.53 11.67 3.13
N ASP A 249 30.61 12.07 3.78
CA ASP A 249 30.93 11.77 5.19
C ASP A 249 29.90 12.34 6.19
N ARG A 250 28.80 12.94 5.73
CA ARG A 250 27.64 13.32 6.56
C ARG A 250 26.74 12.11 6.79
N ASN A 251 27.26 11.21 7.60
CA ASN A 251 26.65 10.26 8.51
C ASN A 251 25.10 10.32 8.72
N LYS A 252 24.27 10.16 7.67
CA LYS A 252 22.83 9.85 7.82
C LYS A 252 22.62 8.54 8.60
N LEU A 253 23.60 7.64 8.52
CA LEU A 253 23.72 6.48 9.40
C LEU A 253 23.83 6.92 10.87
N ALA A 254 24.55 8.00 11.21
CA ALA A 254 24.66 8.47 12.60
C ALA A 254 23.31 9.00 13.15
N GLU A 255 22.47 9.64 12.34
CA GLU A 255 21.12 10.05 12.79
C GLU A 255 20.19 8.85 13.02
N TYR A 256 20.29 7.80 12.20
CA TYR A 256 19.59 6.54 12.45
C TYR A 256 20.16 5.83 13.70
N VAL A 257 21.50 5.70 13.81
CA VAL A 257 22.23 5.08 14.92
C VAL A 257 22.02 5.79 16.26
N ALA A 258 21.77 7.11 16.25
CA ALA A 258 21.49 7.90 17.44
C ALA A 258 20.10 7.64 18.05
N LYS A 259 19.19 6.95 17.34
CA LYS A 259 17.90 6.55 17.90
C LYS A 259 18.12 5.41 18.92
N PRO A 260 17.64 5.54 20.16
CA PRO A 260 17.94 4.59 21.25
C PRO A 260 17.31 3.19 21.10
N GLY A 261 16.63 2.88 19.99
CA GLY A 261 15.81 1.67 19.84
C GLY A 261 14.52 1.74 20.67
N THR A 262 13.79 0.62 20.73
CA THR A 262 12.56 0.56 21.55
C THR A 262 12.88 0.29 23.02
N HIS A 263 11.98 0.72 23.89
CA HIS A 263 11.97 0.35 25.31
C HIS A 263 11.42 -1.07 25.56
N TYR A 264 10.92 -1.76 24.53
CA TYR A 264 10.35 -3.09 24.68
C TYR A 264 11.44 -4.11 25.01
N SER A 265 11.20 -4.99 25.97
CA SER A 265 12.04 -6.15 26.28
C SER A 265 11.16 -7.39 26.44
N ASP A 266 11.72 -8.56 26.14
CA ASP A 266 11.02 -9.85 26.17
C ASP A 266 9.73 -9.86 25.33
N VAL A 267 9.84 -9.49 24.05
CA VAL A 267 8.68 -9.39 23.15
C VAL A 267 8.80 -10.30 21.93
N LEU A 268 7.64 -10.74 21.43
CA LEU A 268 7.48 -11.39 20.15
C LEU A 268 6.58 -10.54 19.25
N VAL A 269 7.03 -10.33 18.03
CA VAL A 269 6.44 -9.40 17.07
C VAL A 269 6.20 -10.12 15.76
N ILE A 270 4.97 -10.04 15.26
CA ILE A 270 4.66 -10.46 13.89
C ILE A 270 4.76 -9.23 12.99
N LEU A 271 5.73 -9.26 12.07
CA LEU A 271 5.97 -8.25 11.05
C LEU A 271 5.36 -8.66 9.70
N SER A 272 4.40 -9.58 9.70
CA SER A 272 3.87 -10.16 8.47
C SER A 272 2.79 -9.30 7.84
N GLY A 273 3.06 -8.82 6.61
CA GLY A 273 2.20 -9.08 5.47
C GLY A 273 2.72 -10.30 4.69
N TRP A 274 1.86 -11.03 3.99
CA TRP A 274 2.09 -12.10 3.01
C TRP A 274 3.54 -12.48 2.58
N PRO A 275 4.23 -13.37 3.30
CA PRO A 275 5.62 -13.73 3.00
C PRO A 275 5.85 -14.50 1.68
N SER A 276 4.81 -15.04 1.01
CA SER A 276 4.99 -15.70 -0.28
C SER A 276 4.72 -14.76 -1.45
N VAL A 277 5.76 -14.40 -2.19
CA VAL A 277 5.64 -13.83 -3.53
C VAL A 277 4.99 -14.88 -4.42
N THR A 278 3.75 -14.69 -4.87
CA THR A 278 3.33 -15.26 -6.15
C THR A 278 4.10 -14.53 -7.23
N SER A 279 5.31 -15.00 -7.50
CA SER A 279 6.17 -14.48 -8.55
C SER A 279 5.56 -14.77 -9.91
N THR A 280 5.70 -13.80 -10.81
CA THR A 280 5.72 -13.91 -12.29
C THR A 280 4.44 -14.03 -13.11
N GLU A 281 3.26 -14.38 -12.59
CA GLU A 281 2.03 -14.31 -13.42
C GLU A 281 1.31 -12.95 -13.35
N SER A 282 1.46 -12.15 -12.28
CA SER A 282 0.77 -10.85 -12.17
C SER A 282 1.47 -9.69 -12.89
N LEU A 283 2.67 -9.88 -13.43
CA LEU A 283 3.38 -8.86 -14.22
C LEU A 283 2.99 -8.89 -15.71
N LEU A 284 2.38 -9.98 -16.19
CA LEU A 284 1.94 -10.13 -17.59
C LEU A 284 0.47 -9.78 -17.80
N ASP A 285 -0.36 -9.87 -16.76
CA ASP A 285 -1.71 -9.31 -16.76
C ASP A 285 -1.64 -7.85 -16.29
N GLY A 286 -1.52 -6.93 -17.26
CA GLY A 286 -1.52 -5.47 -17.08
C GLY A 286 -2.82 -4.89 -16.54
N GLY A 287 -3.28 -5.39 -15.40
CA GLY A 287 -4.60 -5.13 -14.84
C GLY A 287 -4.75 -5.48 -13.36
N LEU A 288 -3.69 -5.42 -12.56
CA LEU A 288 -3.78 -5.41 -11.09
C LEU A 288 -2.74 -4.43 -10.55
N SER A 289 -3.21 -3.46 -9.75
CA SER A 289 -2.40 -2.45 -9.06
C SER A 289 -1.19 -3.04 -8.35
N GLN A 290 -0.17 -2.21 -8.05
CA GLN A 290 0.99 -2.46 -7.16
C GLN A 290 0.65 -2.98 -5.72
N ARG A 291 -0.54 -3.54 -5.48
CA ARG A 291 -1.14 -3.87 -4.18
C ARG A 291 -0.90 -5.31 -3.68
N LEU A 292 0.00 -6.12 -4.25
CA LEU A 292 0.08 -7.55 -3.88
C LEU A 292 1.51 -8.14 -3.73
N THR A 293 2.50 -7.35 -3.31
CA THR A 293 3.83 -7.88 -2.96
C THR A 293 4.29 -7.30 -1.62
N GLN A 294 3.72 -7.80 -0.52
CA GLN A 294 4.11 -7.40 0.85
C GLN A 294 4.73 -8.62 1.53
N GLY A 295 6.05 -8.65 1.72
CA GLY A 295 6.70 -9.73 2.49
C GLY A 295 6.51 -9.57 3.99
N GLY A 296 6.92 -10.57 4.76
CA GLY A 296 6.71 -10.63 6.21
C GLY A 296 7.95 -11.09 6.97
N ALA A 297 7.94 -10.96 8.29
CA ALA A 297 8.94 -11.54 9.18
C ALA A 297 8.34 -11.79 10.57
N CYS A 298 9.07 -12.51 11.43
CA CYS A 298 8.81 -12.55 12.86
C CYS A 298 10.04 -12.05 13.61
N PHE A 299 9.86 -11.29 14.68
CA PHE A 299 10.97 -10.82 15.51
C PHE A 299 10.77 -11.21 16.96
N ILE A 300 11.81 -11.77 17.58
CA ILE A 300 11.83 -12.14 19.00
C ILE A 300 12.94 -11.35 19.67
N LYS A 301 12.59 -10.49 20.63
CA LYS A 301 13.55 -9.74 21.45
C LYS A 301 13.55 -10.28 22.87
N THR A 302 14.71 -10.62 23.37
CA THR A 302 14.96 -11.09 24.76
C THR A 302 16.17 -10.35 25.32
N SER A 303 16.58 -10.62 26.56
CA SER A 303 17.71 -9.94 27.23
C SER A 303 18.98 -9.85 26.36
N GLY A 304 19.15 -8.71 25.68
CA GLY A 304 20.34 -8.42 24.86
C GLY A 304 20.41 -9.17 23.52
N GLN A 305 19.36 -9.88 23.11
CA GLN A 305 19.30 -10.57 21.82
C GLN A 305 18.02 -10.24 21.06
N GLY A 306 18.12 -10.07 19.75
CA GLY A 306 16.96 -10.03 18.87
C GLY A 306 17.16 -10.93 17.66
N ILE A 307 16.18 -11.81 17.47
CA ILE A 307 16.17 -12.81 16.42
C ILE A 307 15.13 -12.39 15.39
N LEU A 308 15.58 -12.05 14.18
CA LEU A 308 14.72 -11.81 13.03
C LEU A 308 14.58 -13.11 12.23
N ILE A 309 13.35 -13.58 12.05
CA ILE A 309 13.01 -14.87 11.46
C ILE A 309 12.32 -14.63 10.12
N ASP A 310 12.82 -15.32 9.10
CA ASP A 310 12.34 -15.30 7.71
C ASP A 310 12.07 -13.88 7.19
N PRO A 311 13.08 -12.97 7.20
CA PRO A 311 12.89 -11.61 6.71
C PRO A 311 12.52 -11.62 5.22
N GLY A 312 11.29 -11.22 4.91
CA GLY A 312 10.78 -11.03 3.56
C GLY A 312 10.92 -9.58 3.05
N PHE A 313 10.45 -9.36 1.83
CA PHE A 313 10.43 -8.04 1.18
C PHE A 313 9.71 -6.97 2.04
N ASP A 314 10.35 -5.82 2.26
CA ASP A 314 9.85 -4.68 3.05
C ASP A 314 9.70 -4.95 4.57
N SER A 315 10.25 -6.07 5.07
CA SER A 315 10.17 -6.42 6.50
C SER A 315 10.92 -5.45 7.41
N LEU A 316 12.06 -4.89 6.96
CA LEU A 316 12.80 -3.86 7.70
C LEU A 316 12.02 -2.56 7.87
N ARG A 317 11.16 -2.22 6.92
CA ARG A 317 10.29 -1.05 7.05
C ARG A 317 9.26 -1.26 8.16
N TYR A 318 8.59 -2.41 8.21
CA TYR A 318 7.64 -2.71 9.29
C TYR A 318 8.32 -2.79 10.65
N PHE A 319 9.53 -3.35 10.70
CA PHE A 319 10.37 -3.36 11.88
C PHE A 319 10.62 -1.93 12.40
N SER A 320 11.02 -1.02 11.51
CA SER A 320 11.23 0.41 11.81
C SER A 320 9.94 1.14 12.19
N ASP A 321 8.81 0.88 11.49
CA ASP A 321 7.50 1.46 11.78
C ASP A 321 7.01 1.10 13.19
N MET A 322 7.39 -0.07 13.70
CA MET A 322 7.10 -0.50 15.08
C MET A 322 8.08 0.09 16.11
N GLY A 323 9.00 0.93 15.66
CA GLY A 323 9.98 1.66 16.45
C GLY A 323 11.27 0.88 16.71
N PHE A 324 11.40 -0.36 16.22
CA PHE A 324 12.59 -1.17 16.40
C PHE A 324 13.74 -0.65 15.55
N HIS A 325 14.94 -0.75 16.12
CA HIS A 325 16.18 -0.32 15.50
C HIS A 325 17.02 -1.52 15.10
N ILE A 326 17.72 -1.46 13.98
CA ILE A 326 18.48 -2.60 13.44
C ILE A 326 19.50 -3.19 14.43
N ARG A 327 20.05 -2.36 15.34
CA ARG A 327 20.93 -2.79 16.44
C ARG A 327 20.31 -3.79 17.40
N GLU A 328 18.99 -3.88 17.42
CA GLU A 328 18.28 -4.86 18.22
C GLU A 328 18.29 -6.23 17.55
N VAL A 329 18.61 -6.33 16.25
CA VAL A 329 18.84 -7.60 15.54
C VAL A 329 20.27 -8.05 15.79
N THR A 330 20.41 -9.15 16.52
CA THR A 330 21.71 -9.81 16.77
C THR A 330 21.81 -11.14 16.03
N GLN A 331 20.68 -11.70 15.61
CA GLN A 331 20.58 -13.01 14.98
C GLN A 331 19.52 -12.97 13.87
N VAL A 332 19.77 -13.68 12.78
CA VAL A 332 18.82 -13.85 11.67
C VAL A 332 18.64 -15.33 11.42
N ILE A 333 17.40 -15.80 11.34
CA ILE A 333 17.06 -17.19 10.99
C ILE A 333 16.33 -17.16 9.63
N SER A 334 16.89 -17.81 8.61
CA SER A 334 16.20 -18.09 7.35
C SER A 334 15.90 -19.58 7.27
N SER A 335 14.64 -19.93 7.44
CA SER A 335 14.19 -21.30 7.62
C SER A 335 13.98 -22.06 6.32
N HIS A 336 13.89 -21.35 5.19
CA HIS A 336 13.75 -21.91 3.86
C HIS A 336 14.19 -20.92 2.79
N ARG A 337 14.36 -21.42 1.56
CA ARG A 337 14.73 -20.62 0.41
C ARG A 337 13.63 -19.65 -0.02
N GLN A 338 13.90 -18.36 0.10
CA GLN A 338 13.01 -17.29 -0.35
C GLN A 338 13.74 -16.38 -1.37
N ARG A 339 13.80 -16.80 -2.64
CA ARG A 339 14.53 -16.06 -3.70
C ARG A 339 14.26 -14.54 -3.76
N PRO A 340 13.01 -14.06 -3.53
CA PRO A 340 12.72 -12.63 -3.53
C PRO A 340 13.20 -11.86 -2.28
N SER A 341 13.61 -12.54 -1.20
CA SER A 341 14.02 -11.90 0.06
C SER A 341 15.54 -11.88 0.29
N TYR A 342 16.33 -12.46 -0.61
CA TYR A 342 17.79 -12.40 -0.59
C TYR A 342 18.32 -10.96 -0.51
N GLN A 343 17.69 -10.03 -1.21
CA GLN A 343 18.05 -8.62 -1.13
C GLN A 343 17.92 -8.07 0.29
N GLU A 344 16.94 -8.53 1.07
CA GLU A 344 16.76 -8.09 2.45
C GLU A 344 17.86 -8.66 3.37
N LEU A 345 18.30 -9.90 3.14
CA LEU A 345 19.44 -10.50 3.84
C LEU A 345 20.74 -9.78 3.53
N GLU A 346 20.98 -9.42 2.26
CA GLU A 346 22.12 -8.60 1.85
C GLU A 346 22.06 -7.20 2.49
N ASN A 347 20.88 -6.56 2.50
CA ASN A 347 20.69 -5.26 3.13
C ASN A 347 21.01 -5.32 4.63
N LEU A 348 20.57 -6.38 5.33
CA LEU A 348 20.88 -6.63 6.74
C LEU A 348 22.39 -6.78 6.97
N ALA A 349 23.04 -7.61 6.15
CA ALA A 349 24.49 -7.83 6.22
C ALA A 349 25.28 -6.54 5.98
N TYR A 350 24.91 -5.80 4.93
CA TYR A 350 25.52 -4.53 4.58
C TYR A 350 25.33 -3.49 5.69
N LEU A 351 24.11 -3.31 6.21
CA LEU A 351 23.85 -2.37 7.31
C LEU A 351 24.63 -2.75 8.58
N ALA A 352 24.77 -4.03 8.89
CA ALA A 352 25.58 -4.51 10.01
C ALA A 352 27.08 -4.26 9.78
N ASP A 353 27.59 -4.40 8.56
CA ASP A 353 28.96 -4.07 8.20
C ASP A 353 29.24 -2.57 8.26
N GLN A 354 28.41 -1.75 7.62
CA GLN A 354 28.51 -0.29 7.69
C GLN A 354 28.47 0.16 9.15
N TRP A 355 27.58 -0.40 9.97
CA TRP A 355 27.55 -0.07 11.40
C TRP A 355 28.85 -0.40 12.15
N ARG A 356 29.48 -1.56 11.88
CA ARG A 356 30.79 -1.93 12.45
C ARG A 356 31.88 -0.90 12.12
N ASN A 357 31.80 -0.29 10.94
CA ASN A 357 32.79 0.66 10.44
C ASN A 357 32.55 2.11 10.91
N TYR A 358 31.29 2.50 11.18
CA TYR A 358 30.92 3.90 11.48
C TYR A 358 30.53 4.18 12.96
N ASP A 359 30.22 3.18 13.80
CA ASP A 359 29.93 3.40 15.23
C ASP A 359 31.21 3.41 16.08
N THR A 360 31.76 4.61 16.27
CA THR A 360 32.94 4.86 17.11
C THR A 360 32.66 4.83 18.62
N ALA A 361 31.38 4.79 19.03
CA ALA A 361 30.96 4.84 20.44
C ALA A 361 30.64 3.46 21.05
N ALA A 362 30.36 2.45 20.22
CA ALA A 362 30.11 1.08 20.67
C ALA A 362 31.39 0.46 21.30
N LYS A 363 31.32 0.14 22.61
CA LYS A 363 32.43 -0.47 23.37
C LYS A 363 32.73 -1.93 22.98
N GLU A 364 31.74 -2.64 22.43
CA GLU A 364 31.88 -4.03 22.01
C GLU A 364 31.03 -4.24 20.74
N ARG A 365 31.63 -4.86 19.72
CA ARG A 365 31.09 -4.93 18.35
C ARG A 365 30.82 -6.39 18.01
N ILE A 366 29.59 -6.86 18.24
CA ILE A 366 29.20 -8.25 18.00
C ILE A 366 28.53 -8.34 16.62
N PRO A 367 29.08 -9.13 15.67
CA PRO A 367 28.46 -9.32 14.36
C PRO A 367 27.13 -10.08 14.46
N ILE A 368 26.20 -9.78 13.55
CA ILE A 368 24.94 -10.53 13.42
C ILE A 368 25.28 -11.99 13.08
N GLN A 369 24.66 -12.92 13.79
CA GLN A 369 24.76 -14.36 13.52
C GLN A 369 23.64 -14.80 12.58
N PHE A 370 23.98 -15.39 11.45
CA PHE A 370 23.04 -15.84 10.43
C PHE A 370 22.88 -17.36 10.52
N TYR A 371 21.64 -17.84 10.62
CA TYR A 371 21.30 -19.25 10.73
C TYR A 371 20.39 -19.65 9.57
N PHE A 372 20.90 -20.48 8.65
CA PHE A 372 20.24 -20.71 7.37
C PHE A 372 19.93 -22.17 7.12
N ASP A 373 18.87 -22.42 6.36
CA ASP A 373 18.68 -23.73 5.75
C ASP A 373 19.81 -24.02 4.75
N LEU A 374 20.10 -25.31 4.54
CA LEU A 374 21.22 -25.72 3.69
C LEU A 374 21.11 -25.23 2.23
N SER A 375 19.90 -25.02 1.71
CA SER A 375 19.70 -24.53 0.35
C SER A 375 19.95 -23.02 0.27
N THR A 376 19.49 -22.23 1.23
CA THR A 376 19.82 -20.80 1.31
C THR A 376 21.32 -20.60 1.45
N TYR A 377 21.98 -21.34 2.35
CA TYR A 377 23.43 -21.29 2.53
C TYR A 377 24.21 -21.58 1.23
N LYS A 378 23.79 -22.60 0.47
CA LYS A 378 24.48 -23.01 -0.77
C LYS A 378 24.20 -22.09 -1.95
N ASP A 379 22.95 -21.63 -2.06
CA ASP A 379 22.47 -20.92 -3.25
C ASP A 379 22.66 -19.40 -3.15
N HIS A 380 22.98 -18.88 -1.96
CA HIS A 380 23.10 -17.45 -1.70
C HIS A 380 24.16 -17.15 -0.61
N PRO A 381 25.46 -17.20 -0.95
CA PRO A 381 26.51 -16.81 -0.02
C PRO A 381 26.45 -15.30 0.25
N LEU A 382 26.49 -14.92 1.54
CA LEU A 382 26.58 -13.51 1.94
C LEU A 382 28.04 -13.06 1.92
N GLU A 383 28.49 -12.48 0.80
CA GLU A 383 29.91 -12.15 0.56
C GLU A 383 30.52 -11.22 1.63
N ASP A 384 29.72 -10.32 2.22
CA ASP A 384 30.15 -9.35 3.23
C ASP A 384 30.05 -9.87 4.69
N VAL A 385 29.70 -11.15 4.87
CA VAL A 385 29.58 -11.78 6.20
C VAL A 385 30.66 -12.84 6.34
N ALA A 386 31.52 -12.69 7.37
CA ALA A 386 32.55 -13.68 7.65
C ALA A 386 31.94 -15.05 7.95
N ASP A 387 32.53 -16.11 7.40
CA ASP A 387 32.03 -17.51 7.47
C ASP A 387 31.71 -17.96 8.91
N GLU A 388 32.48 -17.50 9.90
CA GLU A 388 32.26 -17.81 11.33
C GLU A 388 30.92 -17.28 11.89
N ASN A 389 30.28 -16.34 11.19
CA ASN A 389 28.97 -15.79 11.54
C ASN A 389 27.82 -16.39 10.72
N ILE A 390 28.11 -17.34 9.83
CA ILE A 390 27.11 -18.04 9.02
C ILE A 390 27.04 -19.49 9.48
N HIS A 391 25.85 -19.88 9.93
CA HIS A 391 25.60 -21.16 10.60
C HIS A 391 24.53 -21.94 9.82
N PRO A 392 24.92 -22.81 8.89
CA PRO A 392 23.97 -23.71 8.25
C PRO A 392 23.33 -24.63 9.30
N LEU A 393 22.00 -24.63 9.35
CA LEU A 393 21.20 -25.47 10.21
C LEU A 393 20.75 -26.73 9.49
N GLU A 394 20.95 -27.86 10.16
CA GLU A 394 20.51 -29.16 9.72
C GLU A 394 19.30 -29.58 10.56
N PRO A 395 18.10 -29.73 9.97
CA PRO A 395 16.91 -30.15 10.73
C PRO A 395 17.02 -31.53 11.40
N GLY A 396 18.02 -32.34 11.03
CA GLY A 396 18.33 -33.61 11.67
C GLY A 396 19.12 -33.47 12.97
N GLN A 397 19.73 -32.31 13.24
CA GLN A 397 20.47 -32.07 14.48
C GLN A 397 19.52 -31.75 15.64
N PRO A 398 19.73 -32.34 16.83
CA PRO A 398 18.74 -32.29 17.89
C PRO A 398 18.67 -30.95 18.61
N ARG A 399 19.73 -30.13 18.55
CA ARG A 399 19.83 -28.85 19.27
C ARG A 399 21.00 -27.99 18.78
N TYR A 400 20.78 -26.68 18.75
CA TYR A 400 21.77 -25.63 18.60
C TYR A 400 21.68 -24.67 19.79
N SER A 401 22.84 -24.25 20.30
CA SER A 401 22.93 -23.21 21.33
C SER A 401 23.25 -21.88 20.64
N LEU A 402 22.33 -20.94 20.75
CA LEU A 402 22.41 -19.62 20.16
C LEU A 402 22.86 -18.61 21.23
N PRO A 403 23.41 -17.45 20.84
CA PRO A 403 23.74 -16.38 21.77
C PRO A 403 22.56 -15.97 22.66
N GLY A 404 22.86 -15.65 23.93
CA GLY A 404 21.89 -15.12 24.91
C GLY A 404 20.99 -16.13 25.62
N ASP A 405 21.51 -17.34 25.92
CA ASP A 405 20.75 -18.41 26.60
C ASP A 405 19.50 -18.82 25.81
N ILE A 406 19.72 -19.05 24.51
CA ILE A 406 18.69 -19.46 23.55
C ILE A 406 19.05 -20.85 23.02
N GLU A 407 18.12 -21.79 23.13
CA GLU A 407 18.23 -23.11 22.53
C GLU A 407 17.28 -23.22 21.34
N LEU A 408 17.78 -23.68 20.20
CA LEU A 408 17.00 -23.93 18.99
C LEU A 408 17.04 -25.42 18.63
N LYS A 409 15.89 -26.01 18.33
CA LYS A 409 15.75 -27.38 17.85
C LYS A 409 15.01 -27.35 16.52
N PRO A 410 15.72 -27.36 15.39
CA PRO A 410 15.07 -27.39 14.08
C PRO A 410 14.47 -28.78 13.83
N PHE A 411 13.47 -28.84 12.97
CA PHE A 411 12.89 -30.07 12.48
C PHE A 411 12.55 -29.94 11.01
N GLU A 412 12.67 -31.04 10.28
CA GLU A 412 12.40 -31.07 8.84
C GLU A 412 10.92 -30.77 8.58
N THR A 413 10.66 -29.88 7.63
CA THR A 413 9.30 -29.62 7.14
C THR A 413 8.87 -30.72 6.16
N LYS A 414 7.57 -30.77 5.89
CA LYS A 414 7.02 -31.59 4.81
C LYS A 414 6.55 -30.67 3.69
N GLY A 415 7.25 -30.65 2.57
CA GLY A 415 6.82 -29.89 1.40
C GLY A 415 7.83 -29.93 0.26
N SER A 416 7.62 -29.11 -0.75
CA SER A 416 8.46 -29.06 -1.96
C SER A 416 9.85 -28.44 -1.73
N LEU A 417 10.04 -27.66 -0.66
CA LEU A 417 11.31 -26.99 -0.35
C LEU A 417 12.26 -27.90 0.43
N LYS A 418 13.30 -28.38 -0.25
CA LYS A 418 14.37 -29.18 0.36
C LYS A 418 15.07 -28.41 1.47
N SER A 419 15.48 -29.14 2.52
CA SER A 419 16.19 -28.63 3.70
C SER A 419 15.49 -27.55 4.51
N SER A 420 14.27 -27.16 4.16
CA SER A 420 13.51 -26.23 4.97
C SER A 420 13.20 -26.82 6.34
N PHE A 421 13.12 -25.96 7.36
CA PHE A 421 12.90 -26.39 8.73
C PHE A 421 11.88 -25.52 9.45
N GLY A 422 11.03 -26.14 10.27
CA GLY A 422 10.42 -25.46 11.40
C GLY A 422 11.34 -25.57 12.62
N PHE A 423 10.97 -24.93 13.73
CA PHE A 423 11.78 -25.05 14.94
C PHE A 423 10.98 -24.89 16.23
N TRP A 424 11.53 -25.50 17.28
CA TRP A 424 11.26 -25.17 18.67
C TRP A 424 12.40 -24.29 19.17
N LEU A 425 12.09 -23.22 19.88
CA LEU A 425 13.06 -22.28 20.46
C LEU A 425 12.73 -22.04 21.93
N GLU A 426 13.69 -22.22 22.81
CA GLU A 426 13.57 -21.79 24.22
C GLU A 426 14.47 -20.59 24.45
N ALA A 427 13.90 -19.52 24.98
CA ALA A 427 14.66 -18.35 25.38
C ALA A 427 14.43 -18.02 26.85
N ARG A 428 15.48 -17.55 27.51
CA ARG A 428 15.40 -16.99 28.86
C ARG A 428 15.06 -15.51 28.82
N LEU A 429 14.05 -15.13 29.58
CA LEU A 429 13.54 -13.76 29.70
C LEU A 429 14.25 -12.99 30.83
N ASP A 430 14.13 -11.66 30.84
CA ASP A 430 14.75 -10.78 31.85
C ASP A 430 14.34 -11.16 33.29
N ASN A 431 13.10 -11.63 33.46
CA ASN A 431 12.56 -12.06 34.75
C ASN A 431 13.03 -13.48 35.18
N GLY A 432 13.93 -14.09 34.42
CA GLY A 432 14.48 -15.43 34.66
C GLY A 432 13.58 -16.58 34.22
N GLN A 433 12.38 -16.31 33.71
CA GLN A 433 11.52 -17.35 33.14
C GLN A 433 12.09 -17.86 31.81
N LYS A 434 11.82 -19.13 31.51
CA LYS A 434 12.02 -19.71 30.18
C LYS A 434 10.71 -19.66 29.40
N ARG A 435 10.79 -19.34 28.11
CA ARG A 435 9.65 -19.31 27.20
C ARG A 435 9.95 -20.16 25.98
N CYS A 436 9.11 -21.16 25.74
CA CYS A 436 9.22 -22.05 24.59
C CYS A 436 8.33 -21.55 23.45
N ILE A 437 8.89 -21.35 22.26
CA ILE A 437 8.25 -20.77 21.09
C ILE A 437 8.41 -21.76 19.93
N GLY A 438 7.30 -22.17 19.34
CA GLY A 438 7.25 -23.00 18.15
C GLY A 438 7.04 -22.15 16.90
N TYR A 439 7.72 -22.50 15.81
CA TYR A 439 7.55 -21.87 14.51
C TYR A 439 7.43 -22.95 13.43
N THR A 440 6.35 -22.93 12.65
CA THR A 440 6.08 -24.00 11.67
C THR A 440 6.83 -23.82 10.36
N SER A 441 7.25 -22.59 10.00
CA SER A 441 7.80 -22.29 8.68
C SER A 441 6.84 -22.73 7.54
N ASP A 442 7.39 -22.98 6.35
CA ASP A 442 6.69 -23.40 5.14
C ASP A 442 6.54 -24.94 5.10
N THR A 443 5.67 -25.48 5.96
CA THR A 443 5.48 -26.93 6.10
C THR A 443 4.03 -27.36 5.90
N GLY A 444 3.79 -28.41 5.12
CA GLY A 444 2.61 -29.26 5.20
C GLY A 444 2.49 -29.99 6.54
N PHE A 445 1.30 -30.54 6.80
CA PHE A 445 1.05 -31.30 8.01
C PHE A 445 1.64 -32.73 7.94
N PHE A 446 2.30 -33.13 9.02
CA PHE A 446 2.76 -34.50 9.25
C PHE A 446 2.61 -34.87 10.73
N PRO A 447 2.43 -36.17 11.05
CA PRO A 447 2.20 -36.62 12.41
C PRO A 447 3.25 -36.15 13.43
N GLU A 448 4.52 -36.23 13.11
CA GLU A 448 5.58 -35.93 14.06
C GLU A 448 5.59 -34.43 14.46
N LEU A 449 4.91 -33.55 13.71
CA LEU A 449 4.84 -32.12 14.01
C LEU A 449 4.32 -31.83 15.43
N TYR A 450 3.36 -32.62 15.94
CA TYR A 450 2.86 -32.43 17.31
C TYR A 450 3.92 -32.74 18.35
N THR A 451 4.75 -33.77 18.14
CA THR A 451 5.82 -34.10 19.11
C THR A 451 6.96 -33.09 19.03
N LYS A 452 7.22 -32.52 17.85
CA LYS A 452 8.21 -31.45 17.68
C LYS A 452 7.82 -30.15 18.41
N LEU A 453 6.51 -29.88 18.55
CA LEU A 453 5.99 -28.64 19.13
C LEU A 453 5.17 -28.84 20.42
N ALA A 454 5.24 -30.02 21.06
CA ALA A 454 4.37 -30.39 22.19
C ALA A 454 4.52 -29.47 23.41
N ASP A 455 5.76 -29.06 23.71
CA ASP A 455 6.13 -28.30 24.91
C ASP A 455 6.30 -26.80 24.65
N CYS A 456 5.71 -26.28 23.57
CA CYS A 456 5.72 -24.84 23.28
C CYS A 456 4.70 -24.10 24.16
N ASP A 457 5.11 -22.96 24.72
CA ASP A 457 4.18 -22.01 25.35
C ASP A 457 3.42 -21.20 24.30
N VAL A 458 4.11 -20.81 23.23
CA VAL A 458 3.56 -20.06 22.10
C VAL A 458 3.87 -20.83 20.82
N ILE A 459 2.89 -21.00 19.93
CA ILE A 459 3.14 -21.56 18.59
C ILE A 459 2.73 -20.51 17.55
N ILE A 460 3.69 -20.10 16.72
CA ILE A 460 3.43 -19.36 15.49
C ILE A 460 3.21 -20.39 14.39
N ALA A 461 1.97 -20.45 13.89
CA ALA A 461 1.58 -21.37 12.85
C ALA A 461 1.25 -20.59 11.56
N ASN A 462 2.07 -20.81 10.54
CA ASN A 462 1.91 -20.18 9.23
C ASN A 462 0.85 -20.95 8.42
N LEU A 463 -0.27 -20.32 8.09
CA LEU A 463 -1.41 -20.90 7.36
C LEU A 463 -1.28 -20.66 5.85
N SER A 464 -0.26 -21.27 5.25
CA SER A 464 0.22 -20.90 3.92
C SER A 464 -0.55 -21.56 2.76
N ASP A 465 -1.62 -22.32 2.99
CA ASP A 465 -2.50 -22.80 1.90
C ASP A 465 -3.92 -23.08 2.41
N SER A 466 -4.85 -22.14 2.23
CA SER A 466 -6.24 -22.30 2.64
C SER A 466 -7.18 -22.37 1.44
N SER A 467 -7.51 -23.59 1.00
CA SER A 467 -8.51 -23.82 -0.04
C SER A 467 -9.90 -24.08 0.56
N VAL A 468 -10.95 -23.79 -0.22
CA VAL A 468 -12.33 -24.10 0.19
C VAL A 468 -12.51 -25.61 0.42
N ASP A 469 -11.85 -26.43 -0.37
CA ASP A 469 -11.89 -27.91 -0.26
C ASP A 469 -11.21 -28.39 1.02
N ASP A 470 -10.07 -27.81 1.41
CA ASP A 470 -9.43 -28.08 2.69
C ASP A 470 -10.37 -27.73 3.86
N ILE A 471 -10.99 -26.55 3.82
CA ILE A 471 -11.88 -26.06 4.87
C ILE A 471 -13.18 -26.88 5.00
N ARG A 472 -13.72 -27.39 3.88
CA ARG A 472 -15.01 -28.10 3.83
C ARG A 472 -14.86 -29.62 3.95
N ASP A 473 -13.90 -30.19 3.24
CA ASP A 473 -13.78 -31.64 3.04
C ASP A 473 -12.67 -32.27 3.89
N ASN A 474 -12.06 -31.49 4.81
CA ASN A 474 -10.95 -31.90 5.67
C ASN A 474 -9.76 -32.47 4.90
N LYS A 475 -9.50 -31.94 3.70
CA LYS A 475 -8.39 -32.37 2.85
C LYS A 475 -7.10 -31.73 3.34
N LEU A 476 -6.10 -32.56 3.67
CA LEU A 476 -4.76 -32.04 3.99
C LEU A 476 -4.10 -31.46 2.74
N SER A 477 -3.60 -30.23 2.84
CA SER A 477 -2.65 -29.70 1.86
C SER A 477 -1.33 -30.50 1.90
N GLU A 478 -0.73 -30.69 0.73
CA GLU A 478 0.44 -31.53 0.55
C GLU A 478 1.74 -30.81 0.90
N ASP A 479 1.87 -29.55 0.46
CA ASP A 479 3.12 -28.77 0.52
C ASP A 479 3.15 -27.74 1.65
N HIS A 480 1.99 -27.26 2.10
CA HIS A 480 1.87 -26.15 3.04
C HIS A 480 0.85 -26.45 4.14
N LEU A 481 0.94 -25.73 5.27
CA LEU A 481 0.03 -25.96 6.38
C LEU A 481 -1.31 -25.35 5.98
N GLY A 482 -2.25 -26.20 5.61
CA GLY A 482 -3.63 -25.80 5.39
C GLY A 482 -4.46 -25.75 6.67
N TYR A 483 -5.72 -25.36 6.51
CA TYR A 483 -6.70 -25.26 7.58
C TYR A 483 -6.84 -26.57 8.36
N THR A 484 -7.00 -27.70 7.68
CA THR A 484 -7.12 -29.02 8.32
C THR A 484 -5.83 -29.39 9.05
N GLY A 485 -4.67 -29.10 8.45
CA GLY A 485 -3.37 -29.34 9.06
C GLY A 485 -3.19 -28.55 10.35
N LEU A 486 -3.54 -27.27 10.30
CA LEU A 486 -3.52 -26.38 11.46
C LEU A 486 -4.49 -26.83 12.56
N LEU A 487 -5.71 -27.23 12.20
CA LEU A 487 -6.68 -27.79 13.14
C LEU A 487 -6.09 -29.01 13.89
N LYS A 488 -5.48 -29.94 13.16
CA LYS A 488 -4.84 -31.11 13.75
C LYS A 488 -3.63 -30.75 14.61
N LEU A 489 -2.82 -29.77 14.20
CA LEU A 489 -1.69 -29.27 14.99
C LEU A 489 -2.18 -28.75 16.35
N VAL A 490 -3.23 -27.94 16.38
CA VAL A 490 -3.79 -27.37 17.63
C VAL A 490 -4.46 -28.44 18.48
N GLN A 491 -5.09 -29.45 17.87
CA GLN A 491 -5.62 -30.61 18.58
C GLN A 491 -4.51 -31.46 19.22
N GLY A 492 -3.38 -31.61 18.54
CA GLY A 492 -2.25 -32.45 18.98
C GLY A 492 -1.24 -31.78 19.91
N THR A 493 -1.37 -30.47 20.15
CA THR A 493 -0.46 -29.69 21.01
C THR A 493 -1.24 -28.93 22.09
N ASN A 494 -0.54 -28.40 23.10
CA ASN A 494 -1.17 -27.68 24.20
C ASN A 494 -0.49 -26.36 24.56
N ALA A 495 -0.17 -25.56 23.54
CA ALA A 495 0.38 -24.24 23.73
C ALA A 495 -0.60 -23.31 24.46
N LYS A 496 -0.04 -22.36 25.23
CA LYS A 496 -0.80 -21.34 25.95
C LYS A 496 -1.42 -20.33 25.00
N LEU A 497 -0.77 -20.08 23.85
CA LEU A 497 -1.24 -19.18 22.81
C LEU A 497 -0.80 -19.67 21.43
N TYR A 498 -1.74 -19.70 20.49
CA TYR A 498 -1.47 -19.94 19.08
C TYR A 498 -1.62 -18.62 18.30
N ILE A 499 -0.59 -18.24 17.56
CA ILE A 499 -0.60 -17.10 16.65
C ILE A 499 -0.65 -17.67 15.24
N VAL A 500 -1.77 -17.50 14.55
CA VAL A 500 -1.92 -17.93 13.16
C VAL A 500 -1.44 -16.80 12.26
N SER A 501 -0.39 -17.02 11.49
CA SER A 501 0.23 -16.01 10.62
C SER A 501 0.23 -16.49 9.16
N ASP A 502 0.76 -15.69 8.23
CA ASP A 502 1.02 -16.07 6.83
C ASP A 502 -0.19 -16.70 6.12
N PHE A 503 -1.30 -15.95 6.11
CA PHE A 503 -2.57 -16.39 5.53
C PHE A 503 -2.57 -16.30 3.99
N ARG A 504 -1.64 -16.96 3.27
CA ARG A 504 -1.55 -16.92 1.78
C ARG A 504 -2.93 -16.76 1.14
N GLY A 505 -3.23 -15.58 0.61
CA GLY A 505 -4.60 -15.22 0.26
C GLY A 505 -5.01 -15.68 -1.13
N GLY A 506 -5.48 -16.92 -1.17
CA GLY A 506 -6.53 -17.28 -2.10
C GLY A 506 -7.87 -16.69 -1.66
N ALA A 507 -8.56 -15.99 -2.56
CA ALA A 507 -9.97 -15.60 -2.50
C ALA A 507 -10.45 -14.62 -1.40
N GLY A 508 -9.62 -13.68 -0.92
CA GLY A 508 -10.07 -12.54 -0.10
C GLY A 508 -9.36 -12.40 1.26
N ASP A 509 -9.64 -11.30 1.97
CA ASP A 509 -9.11 -11.08 3.33
C ASP A 509 -9.99 -11.82 4.36
N ALA A 510 -9.63 -13.06 4.66
CA ALA A 510 -10.37 -13.96 5.55
C ALA A 510 -9.60 -14.31 6.85
N ARG A 511 -8.58 -13.53 7.23
CA ARG A 511 -7.68 -13.83 8.35
C ARG A 511 -8.42 -14.03 9.67
N ILE A 512 -9.36 -13.13 9.97
CA ILE A 512 -10.17 -13.18 11.19
C ILE A 512 -11.16 -14.34 11.10
N GLU A 513 -11.85 -14.49 9.97
CA GLU A 513 -12.86 -15.52 9.74
C GLU A 513 -12.28 -16.94 9.83
N LEU A 514 -11.08 -17.18 9.30
CA LEU A 514 -10.38 -18.45 9.39
C LEU A 514 -10.05 -18.83 10.84
N VAL A 515 -9.53 -17.88 11.63
CA VAL A 515 -9.24 -18.11 13.05
C VAL A 515 -10.51 -18.30 13.86
N GLN A 516 -11.57 -17.55 13.57
CA GLN A 516 -12.88 -17.73 14.20
C GLN A 516 -13.46 -19.12 13.92
N LYS A 517 -13.36 -19.59 12.67
CA LYS A 517 -13.79 -20.94 12.29
C LYS A 517 -12.96 -22.00 13.03
N LEU A 518 -11.64 -21.84 13.07
CA LEU A 518 -10.74 -22.74 13.79
C LEU A 518 -11.13 -22.85 15.28
N ALA A 519 -11.38 -21.72 15.94
CA ALA A 519 -11.85 -21.70 17.33
C ALA A 519 -13.22 -22.38 17.50
N TYR A 520 -14.12 -22.20 16.53
CA TYR A 520 -15.43 -22.87 16.52
C TYR A 520 -15.31 -24.40 16.41
N ASP A 521 -14.50 -24.90 15.47
CA ASP A 521 -14.33 -26.35 15.27
C ASP A 521 -13.63 -27.02 16.45
N LEU A 522 -12.62 -26.37 17.03
CA LEU A 522 -11.98 -26.87 18.25
C LEU A 522 -12.96 -26.93 19.43
N LYS A 523 -13.86 -25.94 19.55
CA LYS A 523 -14.90 -25.94 20.59
C LYS A 523 -15.89 -27.09 20.39
N LYS A 524 -16.24 -27.43 19.15
CA LYS A 524 -17.08 -28.60 18.82
C LYS A 524 -16.44 -29.91 19.32
N ASP A 525 -15.11 -29.98 19.22
CA ASP A 525 -14.31 -31.11 19.71
C ASP A 525 -13.95 -31.01 21.20
N LYS A 526 -14.55 -30.07 21.93
CA LYS A 526 -14.30 -29.78 23.36
C LYS A 526 -12.84 -29.40 23.66
N ARG A 527 -12.07 -28.99 22.65
CA ARG A 527 -10.71 -28.48 22.78
C ARG A 527 -10.76 -26.96 22.99
N LYS A 528 -10.31 -26.50 24.16
CA LYS A 528 -10.15 -25.06 24.46
C LYS A 528 -8.73 -24.58 24.18
N ALA A 529 -8.52 -23.86 23.09
CA ALA A 529 -7.24 -23.24 22.76
C ALA A 529 -7.41 -21.72 22.61
N GLU A 530 -6.41 -20.96 23.05
CA GLU A 530 -6.34 -19.51 22.83
C GLU A 530 -5.66 -19.28 21.48
N ILE A 531 -6.37 -18.72 20.51
CA ILE A 531 -5.89 -18.56 19.14
C ILE A 531 -6.21 -17.15 18.67
N ILE A 532 -5.21 -16.51 18.07
CA ILE A 532 -5.33 -15.16 17.50
C ILE A 532 -4.75 -15.12 16.08
N PRO A 533 -5.33 -14.32 15.18
CA PRO A 533 -4.65 -13.98 13.94
C PRO A 533 -3.46 -13.05 14.25
N GLY A 534 -2.29 -13.41 13.74
CA GLY A 534 -1.07 -12.61 13.74
C GLY A 534 -0.92 -11.88 12.41
N ASP A 535 -0.64 -10.59 12.50
CA ASP A 535 -0.45 -9.65 11.39
C ASP A 535 0.41 -8.50 11.88
N VAL A 536 0.87 -7.62 10.98
CA VAL A 536 1.60 -6.38 11.34
C VAL A 536 0.93 -5.67 12.52
N GLY A 537 1.72 -5.43 13.57
CA GLY A 537 1.26 -4.80 14.82
C GLY A 537 0.90 -5.79 15.93
N CYS A 538 0.95 -7.10 15.69
CA CYS A 538 0.88 -8.10 16.76
C CYS A 538 2.16 -8.04 17.60
N LEU A 539 2.09 -7.41 18.77
CA LEU A 539 3.20 -7.32 19.73
C LEU A 539 2.78 -7.99 21.05
N LEU A 540 3.48 -9.06 21.40
CA LEU A 540 3.24 -9.90 22.56
C LEU A 540 4.39 -9.77 23.57
N ASP A 541 4.06 -9.49 24.83
CA ASP A 541 4.99 -9.63 25.97
C ASP A 541 5.12 -11.11 26.33
N LEU A 542 6.33 -11.65 26.21
CA LEU A 542 6.61 -13.07 26.46
C LEU A 542 6.56 -13.43 27.94
N ARG A 543 6.66 -12.48 28.87
CA ARG A 543 6.68 -12.77 30.32
C ARG A 543 5.32 -13.23 30.81
N ASP A 544 4.26 -12.54 30.39
CA ASP A 544 2.89 -12.79 30.87
C ASP A 544 1.85 -12.99 29.76
N LEU A 545 2.29 -13.03 28.50
CA LEU A 545 1.46 -13.19 27.31
C LEU A 545 0.41 -12.08 27.18
N LYS A 546 0.72 -10.86 27.61
CA LYS A 546 -0.09 -9.68 27.28
C LYS A 546 0.24 -9.18 25.89
N MET A 547 -0.75 -8.64 25.18
CA MET A 547 -0.53 -7.98 23.90
C MET A 547 -0.74 -6.49 24.02
N LEU A 548 0.00 -5.75 23.20
CA LEU A 548 -0.14 -4.30 23.09
C LEU A 548 -1.49 -3.95 22.44
N CYS A 549 -2.28 -3.11 23.10
CA CYS A 549 -3.46 -2.54 22.48
C CYS A 549 -3.07 -1.50 21.42
N SER A 550 -3.45 -1.71 20.16
CA SER A 550 -3.14 -0.81 19.04
C SER A 550 -3.75 0.59 19.17
N SER A 551 -4.70 0.78 20.09
CA SER A 551 -5.37 2.08 20.28
C SER A 551 -4.84 2.88 21.46
N CYS A 552 -4.59 2.25 22.61
CA CYS A 552 -4.15 2.97 23.81
C CYS A 552 -2.68 2.73 24.17
N GLY A 553 -1.98 1.81 23.48
CA GLY A 553 -0.58 1.48 23.77
C GLY A 553 -0.36 0.69 25.05
N GLU A 554 -1.42 0.19 25.70
CA GLU A 554 -1.31 -0.56 26.96
C GLU A 554 -1.30 -2.07 26.74
N PHE A 555 -0.44 -2.77 27.47
CA PHE A 555 -0.40 -4.23 27.47
C PHE A 555 -1.60 -4.82 28.22
N THR A 556 -2.41 -5.61 27.51
CA THR A 556 -3.59 -6.28 28.03
C THR A 556 -3.48 -7.78 27.82
N SER A 557 -4.01 -8.60 28.74
CA SER A 557 -4.02 -10.06 28.58
C SER A 557 -4.56 -10.46 27.20
N HIS A 558 -3.87 -11.36 26.48
CA HIS A 558 -4.30 -11.87 25.18
C HIS A 558 -5.77 -12.36 25.19
N LYS A 559 -6.23 -12.92 26.32
CA LYS A 559 -7.62 -13.40 26.50
C LYS A 559 -8.68 -12.29 26.50
N ARG A 560 -8.26 -11.04 26.63
CA ARG A 560 -9.11 -9.84 26.66
C ARG A 560 -8.86 -8.92 25.46
N ILE A 561 -8.04 -9.36 24.52
CA ILE A 561 -7.81 -8.66 23.26
C ILE A 561 -8.84 -9.15 22.24
N VAL A 562 -9.42 -8.19 21.53
CA VAL A 562 -10.28 -8.46 20.38
C VAL A 562 -9.53 -7.97 19.15
N VAL A 563 -9.36 -8.87 18.17
CA VAL A 563 -8.78 -8.50 16.88
C VAL A 563 -9.91 -8.02 15.97
N SER A 564 -9.82 -6.77 15.51
CA SER A 564 -10.81 -6.17 14.62
C SER A 564 -10.32 -6.12 13.18
N LYS A 565 -11.28 -6.04 12.26
CA LYS A 565 -11.03 -5.88 10.83
C LYS A 565 -10.16 -4.65 10.56
N PRO A 566 -9.30 -4.71 9.53
CA PRO A 566 -8.53 -3.55 9.09
C PRO A 566 -9.45 -2.48 8.48
N GLU A 567 -8.97 -1.24 8.42
CA GLU A 567 -9.72 -0.11 7.81
C GLU A 567 -9.91 -0.28 6.30
N THR A 568 -8.95 -0.95 5.65
CA THR A 568 -9.01 -1.35 4.25
C THR A 568 -8.80 -2.86 4.16
N ALA A 569 -9.43 -3.53 3.19
CA ALA A 569 -9.16 -4.96 2.94
C ALA A 569 -7.65 -5.22 2.78
N PHE A 570 -7.15 -6.28 3.42
CA PHE A 570 -5.73 -6.63 3.52
C PHE A 570 -4.86 -5.60 4.25
N GLY A 571 -5.45 -4.62 4.95
CA GLY A 571 -4.72 -3.68 5.81
C GLY A 571 -4.31 -4.30 7.15
N ARG A 572 -3.66 -3.49 7.99
CA ARG A 572 -3.19 -3.89 9.32
C ARG A 572 -4.35 -4.26 10.24
N LEU A 573 -4.30 -5.45 10.84
CA LEU A 573 -5.23 -5.81 11.91
C LEU A 573 -5.03 -4.90 13.13
N ARG A 574 -6.11 -4.65 13.88
CA ARG A 574 -6.06 -3.90 15.13
C ARG A 574 -6.30 -4.82 16.31
N TYR A 575 -5.45 -4.72 17.33
CA TYR A 575 -5.53 -5.49 18.56
C TYR A 575 -6.09 -4.58 19.65
N LEU A 576 -7.36 -4.73 20.00
CA LEU A 576 -8.06 -3.79 20.86
C LEU A 576 -8.36 -4.40 22.23
N CYS A 577 -8.02 -3.68 23.30
CA CYS A 577 -8.49 -4.03 24.64
C CYS A 577 -10.00 -3.73 24.76
N LYS A 578 -10.66 -4.34 25.75
CA LYS A 578 -12.11 -4.18 25.98
C LYS A 578 -12.56 -2.70 26.07
N ASN A 579 -11.74 -1.83 26.67
CA ASN A 579 -12.11 -0.42 26.83
C ASN A 579 -12.10 0.29 25.47
N CYS A 580 -11.01 0.19 24.71
CA CYS A 580 -10.90 0.81 23.38
C CYS A 580 -11.85 0.22 22.34
N LEU A 581 -12.32 -1.02 22.55
CA LEU A 581 -13.35 -1.60 21.71
C LEU A 581 -14.73 -0.92 21.92
N LEU A 582 -15.00 -0.44 23.13
CA LEU A 582 -16.30 0.11 23.53
C LEU A 582 -16.42 1.63 23.35
N GLY A 583 -15.32 2.32 23.02
CA GLY A 583 -15.22 3.78 22.92
C GLY A 583 -14.33 4.32 24.01
#